data_AF-A0A351FWW9-F1
#
_entry.id   AF-A0A351FWW9-F1
#
_cell.length_a   1.000
_cell.length_b   1.000
_cell.length_c   1.000
_cell.angle_alpha   90.00
_cell.angle_beta   90.00
_cell.angle_gamma   90.00
#
_symmetry.space_group_name_H-M   'P 1'
#
loop_
_entity.id
_entity.type
_entity.pdbx_description
1 polymer ?
#
loop_
_entity_poly.entity_id
_entity_poly.type
_entity_poly.pdbx_seq_one_letter_code
_entity_poly.pdbx_strand_id
1 'polypeptide(L)'
;MIVMQAHRFRVGMPENSPQPPITTNIAPYACAFELALGVLALWVGWIVNQLPHASIPTASEHLLSNAYAVGWGGVAASPMLALFFLVNKLSIKPIASIRDHLDNNLLPLFTGSRLWELAAVALAAGVGEELLFRGLLQPLLASAFEPPVGVWIAFMATSVIFGLCHWLTPTYAVFATLLGLYLGGLFLWTDNLLAPITAHALYDLVALIYLVQRLRNRRARCAATHSPLPAQIDQEP
;
A
#
# COMPACT_ATOMS: atom_id res chain seq x y z
N MET A 1 -0.04 7.62 -26.15
CA MET A 1 -1.03 7.23 -27.18
C MET A 1 -2.27 6.54 -26.58
N ILE A 2 -2.11 5.63 -25.60
CA ILE A 2 -3.22 4.94 -24.90
C ILE A 2 -4.10 5.91 -24.07
N VAL A 3 -3.51 6.89 -23.39
CA VAL A 3 -4.25 7.88 -22.57
C VAL A 3 -5.10 8.84 -23.42
N MET A 4 -4.66 9.16 -24.64
CA MET A 4 -5.37 10.09 -25.54
C MET A 4 -6.57 9.43 -26.23
N GLN A 5 -6.54 8.10 -26.41
CA GLN A 5 -7.67 7.31 -26.92
C GLN A 5 -8.77 7.15 -25.86
N ALA A 6 -8.40 6.99 -24.58
CA ALA A 6 -9.35 6.93 -23.47
C ALA A 6 -10.14 8.24 -23.29
N HIS A 7 -9.52 9.39 -23.55
CA HIS A 7 -10.18 10.69 -23.39
C HIS A 7 -11.23 10.99 -24.48
N ARG A 8 -11.09 10.42 -25.69
CA ARG A 8 -12.07 10.59 -26.78
C ARG A 8 -13.34 9.74 -26.61
N PHE A 9 -13.29 8.68 -25.80
CA PHE A 9 -14.48 7.90 -25.43
C PHE A 9 -15.32 8.57 -24.34
N ARG A 10 -14.80 9.61 -23.67
CA ARG A 10 -15.47 10.30 -22.55
C ARG A 10 -16.45 11.40 -22.99
N VAL A 11 -16.44 11.80 -24.26
CA VAL A 11 -17.15 13.01 -24.76
C VAL A 11 -18.62 12.74 -25.16
N GLY A 12 -19.16 11.54 -24.96
CA GLY A 12 -20.52 11.20 -25.43
C GLY A 12 -21.39 10.36 -24.51
N MET A 13 -20.98 10.10 -23.25
CA MET A 13 -21.78 9.27 -22.35
C MET A 13 -22.46 10.11 -21.25
N PRO A 14 -23.74 9.84 -20.93
CA PRO A 14 -24.40 10.45 -19.79
C PRO A 14 -23.61 10.13 -18.51
N GLU A 15 -23.54 11.09 -17.60
CA GLU A 15 -22.74 11.04 -16.35
C GLU A 15 -23.05 9.82 -15.45
N ASN A 16 -24.16 9.11 -15.74
CA ASN A 16 -24.63 7.91 -15.03
C ASN A 16 -24.55 6.60 -15.82
N SER A 17 -23.85 6.52 -16.96
CA SER A 17 -23.67 5.22 -17.63
C SER A 17 -22.74 4.31 -16.79
N PRO A 18 -23.12 3.04 -16.52
CA PRO A 18 -22.24 2.08 -15.88
C PRO A 18 -20.96 1.96 -16.69
N GLN A 19 -19.83 2.39 -16.12
CA GLN A 19 -18.53 2.23 -16.76
C GLN A 19 -18.31 0.73 -17.02
N PRO A 20 -17.88 0.34 -18.24
CA PRO A 20 -17.57 -1.05 -18.51
C PRO A 20 -16.54 -1.54 -17.49
N PRO A 21 -16.66 -2.77 -16.97
CA PRO A 21 -15.71 -3.28 -15.99
C PRO A 21 -14.30 -3.18 -16.58
N ILE A 22 -13.38 -2.55 -15.85
CA ILE A 22 -11.96 -2.57 -16.21
C ILE A 22 -11.55 -4.04 -16.16
N THR A 23 -11.36 -4.66 -17.33
CA THR A 23 -11.10 -6.10 -17.46
C THR A 23 -9.64 -6.47 -17.22
N THR A 24 -8.75 -5.48 -17.21
CA THR A 24 -7.32 -5.68 -16.95
C THR A 24 -7.04 -5.70 -15.45
N ASN A 25 -6.64 -6.87 -14.97
CA ASN A 25 -6.13 -7.05 -13.61
C ASN A 25 -4.77 -6.35 -13.46
N ILE A 26 -4.70 -5.30 -12.65
CA ILE A 26 -3.46 -4.53 -12.46
C ILE A 26 -2.47 -5.20 -11.50
N ALA A 27 -2.91 -6.19 -10.71
CA ALA A 27 -2.12 -6.74 -9.60
C ALA A 27 -0.73 -7.27 -10.02
N PRO A 28 -0.55 -7.97 -11.16
CA PRO A 28 0.80 -8.38 -11.58
C PRO A 28 1.73 -7.21 -11.86
N TYR A 29 1.22 -6.11 -12.42
CA TYR A 29 2.01 -4.91 -12.69
C TYR A 29 2.36 -4.17 -11.40
N ALA A 30 1.41 -4.10 -10.45
CA ALA A 30 1.67 -3.56 -9.12
C ALA A 30 2.77 -4.39 -8.41
N CYS A 31 2.64 -5.72 -8.36
CA CYS A 31 3.69 -6.58 -7.79
C CYS A 31 5.06 -6.35 -8.44
N ALA A 32 5.11 -6.26 -9.78
CA ALA A 32 6.36 -6.05 -10.50
C ALA A 32 6.98 -4.68 -10.18
N PHE A 33 6.16 -3.64 -10.07
CA PHE A 33 6.59 -2.30 -9.68
C PHE A 33 7.19 -2.30 -8.27
N GLU A 34 6.48 -2.86 -7.28
CA GLU A 34 6.95 -2.89 -5.90
C GLU A 34 8.25 -3.69 -5.76
N LEU A 35 8.33 -4.88 -6.38
CA LEU A 35 9.56 -5.67 -6.36
C LEU A 35 10.72 -4.96 -7.07
N ALA A 36 10.45 -4.18 -8.13
CA ALA A 36 11.47 -3.41 -8.81
C ALA A 36 12.07 -2.33 -7.90
N LEU A 37 11.32 -1.76 -6.94
CA LEU A 37 11.86 -0.86 -5.92
C LEU A 37 12.88 -1.58 -5.02
N GLY A 38 12.56 -2.81 -4.60
CA GLY A 38 13.48 -3.64 -3.82
C GLY A 38 14.75 -4.01 -4.60
N VAL A 39 14.61 -4.40 -5.87
CA VAL A 39 15.76 -4.67 -6.76
C VAL A 39 16.61 -3.43 -6.95
N LEU A 40 15.98 -2.27 -7.17
CA LEU A 40 16.68 -0.98 -7.26
C LEU A 40 17.46 -0.69 -5.98
N ALA A 41 16.86 -0.94 -4.81
CA ALA A 41 17.53 -0.75 -3.53
C ALA A 41 18.77 -1.63 -3.38
N LEU A 42 18.68 -2.91 -3.77
CA LEU A 42 19.82 -3.82 -3.76
C LEU A 42 20.91 -3.39 -4.74
N TRP A 43 20.51 -2.97 -5.95
CA TRP A 43 21.46 -2.55 -6.99
C TRP A 43 22.20 -1.26 -6.61
N VAL A 44 21.48 -0.24 -6.13
CA VAL A 44 22.09 1.01 -5.64
C VAL A 44 22.94 0.73 -4.40
N GLY A 45 22.44 -0.07 -3.46
CA GLY A 45 23.17 -0.47 -2.26
C GLY A 45 24.50 -1.17 -2.59
N TRP A 46 24.52 -1.99 -3.64
CA TRP A 46 25.76 -2.60 -4.14
C TRP A 46 26.74 -1.55 -4.67
N ILE A 47 26.27 -0.57 -5.46
CA ILE A 47 27.12 0.51 -6.01
C ILE A 47 27.74 1.37 -4.90
N VAL A 48 26.97 1.67 -3.84
CA VAL A 48 27.43 2.54 -2.74
C VAL A 48 28.05 1.78 -1.57
N ASN A 49 28.26 0.46 -1.70
CA ASN A 49 28.75 -0.42 -0.64
C ASN A 49 27.93 -0.38 0.67
N GLN A 50 26.63 -0.09 0.59
CA GLN A 50 25.68 -0.16 1.70
C GLN A 50 24.49 -1.02 1.30
N LEU A 51 24.68 -2.33 1.41
CA LEU A 51 23.66 -3.27 1.00
C LEU A 51 22.61 -3.49 2.11
N PRO A 52 21.31 -3.51 1.76
CA PRO A 52 20.23 -3.83 2.70
C PRO A 52 20.36 -5.18 3.41
N HIS A 53 21.13 -6.12 2.84
CA HIS A 53 21.30 -7.47 3.41
C HIS A 53 22.02 -7.46 4.77
N ALA A 54 22.79 -6.42 5.08
CA ALA A 54 23.42 -6.28 6.40
C ALA A 54 22.35 -6.23 7.52
N SER A 55 21.13 -5.79 7.18
CA SER A 55 20.00 -5.64 8.09
C SER A 55 19.01 -6.82 8.07
N ILE A 56 19.24 -7.83 7.21
CA ILE A 56 18.54 -9.12 7.24
C ILE A 56 19.58 -10.19 7.55
N PRO A 57 19.79 -10.54 8.83
CA PRO A 57 20.78 -11.54 9.19
C PRO A 57 20.43 -12.91 8.57
N THR A 58 21.23 -13.40 7.62
CA THR A 58 20.92 -14.63 6.84
C THR A 58 21.62 -15.90 7.36
N ALA A 59 22.59 -15.78 8.27
CA ALA A 59 23.24 -16.94 8.85
C ALA A 59 22.27 -17.73 9.76
N SER A 60 22.45 -19.05 9.82
CA SER A 60 21.56 -19.96 10.56
C SER A 60 21.50 -19.65 12.07
N GLU A 61 22.56 -19.04 12.62
CA GLU A 61 22.61 -18.55 14.00
C GLU A 61 21.61 -17.41 14.29
N HIS A 62 21.13 -16.73 13.24
CA HIS A 62 20.15 -15.63 13.36
C HIS A 62 18.70 -16.04 13.09
N LEU A 63 18.40 -17.34 12.97
CA LEU A 63 17.04 -17.82 12.78
C LEU A 63 16.10 -17.35 13.91
N LEU A 64 16.59 -17.37 15.15
CA LEU A 64 15.81 -16.95 16.30
C LEU A 64 15.56 -15.43 16.29
N SER A 65 16.57 -14.60 15.98
CA SER A 65 16.39 -13.15 15.87
C SER A 65 15.44 -12.78 14.73
N ASN A 66 15.47 -13.51 13.62
CA ASN A 66 14.55 -13.32 12.51
C ASN A 66 13.11 -13.69 12.89
N ALA A 67 12.92 -14.81 13.59
CA ALA A 67 11.62 -15.19 14.14
C ALA A 67 11.09 -14.13 15.12
N TYR A 68 11.96 -13.58 16.00
CA TYR A 68 11.59 -12.47 16.88
C TYR A 68 11.21 -11.21 16.11
N ALA A 69 11.97 -10.84 15.07
CA ALA A 69 11.67 -9.68 14.24
C ALA A 69 10.32 -9.82 13.52
N VAL A 70 10.04 -10.99 12.92
CA VAL A 70 8.73 -11.29 12.32
C VAL A 70 7.61 -11.24 13.36
N GLY A 71 7.83 -11.81 14.55
CA GLY A 71 6.86 -11.76 15.66
C GLY A 71 6.54 -10.33 16.09
N TRP A 72 7.57 -9.50 16.30
CA TRP A 72 7.41 -8.08 16.62
C TRP A 72 6.76 -7.30 15.47
N GLY A 73 7.09 -7.59 14.22
CA GLY A 73 6.41 -7.02 13.06
C GLY A 73 4.91 -7.34 13.04
N GLY A 74 4.54 -8.59 13.35
CA GLY A 74 3.15 -9.00 13.52
C GLY A 74 2.42 -8.24 14.61
N VAL A 75 3.04 -8.08 15.78
CA VAL A 75 2.49 -7.25 16.87
C VAL A 75 2.37 -5.79 16.43
N ALA A 76 3.40 -5.26 15.78
CA ALA A 76 3.47 -3.87 15.35
C ALA A 76 2.43 -3.50 14.28
N ALA A 77 1.95 -4.46 13.48
CA ALA A 77 0.83 -4.24 12.56
C ALA A 77 -0.49 -3.91 13.30
N SER A 78 -0.67 -4.40 14.53
CA SER A 78 -1.91 -4.27 15.29
C SER A 78 -2.36 -2.82 15.53
N PRO A 79 -1.52 -1.90 16.06
CA PRO A 79 -1.91 -0.50 16.23
C PRO A 79 -2.18 0.21 14.89
N MET A 80 -1.45 -0.12 13.82
CA MET A 80 -1.70 0.44 12.48
C MET A 80 -3.09 0.01 11.97
N LEU A 81 -3.44 -1.27 12.12
CA LEU A 81 -4.74 -1.80 11.76
C LEU A 81 -5.88 -1.22 12.62
N ALA A 82 -5.65 -1.11 13.92
CA ALA A 82 -6.62 -0.50 14.84
C ALA A 82 -6.91 0.96 14.43
N LEU A 83 -5.87 1.74 14.12
CA LEU A 83 -5.99 3.10 13.62
C LEU A 83 -6.72 3.13 12.28
N PHE A 84 -6.38 2.25 11.33
CA PHE A 84 -7.05 2.14 10.04
C PHE A 84 -8.55 1.90 10.18
N PHE A 85 -8.97 0.95 11.02
CA PHE A 85 -10.38 0.68 11.26
C PHE A 85 -11.08 1.81 12.01
N LEU A 86 -10.41 2.45 12.97
CA LEU A 86 -10.92 3.62 13.67
C LEU A 86 -11.18 4.78 12.70
N VAL A 87 -10.19 5.13 11.90
CA VAL A 87 -10.27 6.21 10.91
C VAL A 87 -11.36 5.92 9.87
N ASN A 88 -11.49 4.66 9.42
CA ASN A 88 -12.53 4.28 8.47
C ASN A 88 -13.97 4.43 9.02
N LYS A 89 -14.16 4.49 10.35
CA LYS A 89 -15.46 4.79 10.97
C LYS A 89 -15.76 6.28 11.04
N LEU A 90 -14.77 7.15 10.86
CA LEU A 90 -14.95 8.59 10.90
C LEU A 90 -15.56 9.10 9.58
N SER A 91 -16.45 10.09 9.70
CA SER A 91 -17.13 10.73 8.57
C SER A 91 -16.73 12.21 8.42
N ILE A 92 -15.51 12.55 8.83
CA ILE A 92 -14.98 13.91 8.70
C ILE A 92 -14.47 14.17 7.28
N LYS A 93 -14.56 15.43 6.80
CA LYS A 93 -14.24 15.83 5.42
C LYS A 93 -12.86 15.35 4.92
N PRO A 94 -11.76 15.45 5.70
CA PRO A 94 -10.46 14.98 5.24
C PRO A 94 -10.42 13.47 4.95
N ILE A 95 -11.07 12.67 5.80
CA ILE A 95 -11.13 11.21 5.65
C ILE A 95 -12.07 10.82 4.50
N ALA A 96 -13.19 11.54 4.34
CA ALA A 96 -14.08 11.36 3.21
C ALA A 96 -13.33 11.60 1.89
N SER A 97 -12.52 12.65 1.81
CA SER A 97 -11.70 12.93 0.61
C SER A 97 -10.75 11.78 0.27
N ILE A 98 -10.07 11.19 1.26
CA ILE A 98 -9.23 10.00 1.04
C ILE A 98 -10.08 8.86 0.46
N ARG A 99 -11.22 8.58 1.08
CA ARG A 99 -12.13 7.51 0.65
C ARG A 99 -12.60 7.70 -0.79
N ASP A 100 -12.95 8.92 -1.17
CA ASP A 100 -13.42 9.23 -2.51
C ASP A 100 -12.32 9.01 -3.56
N HIS A 101 -11.07 9.41 -3.27
CA HIS A 101 -9.95 9.15 -4.17
C HIS A 101 -9.62 7.65 -4.27
N LEU A 102 -9.70 6.92 -3.16
CA LEU A 102 -9.51 5.46 -3.15
C LEU A 102 -10.61 4.76 -3.96
N ASP A 103 -11.89 5.06 -3.68
CA ASP A 103 -13.04 4.38 -4.29
C ASP A 103 -13.18 4.70 -5.79
N ASN A 104 -12.78 5.89 -6.24
CA ASN A 104 -12.95 6.32 -7.63
C ASN A 104 -11.70 6.10 -8.51
N ASN A 105 -10.48 6.15 -7.96
CA ASN A 105 -9.26 6.13 -8.76
C ASN A 105 -8.42 4.86 -8.58
N LEU A 106 -8.26 4.37 -7.35
CA LEU A 106 -7.31 3.29 -7.04
C LEU A 106 -7.99 1.92 -6.93
N LEU A 107 -8.97 1.78 -6.04
CA LEU A 107 -9.62 0.51 -5.76
C LEU A 107 -10.30 -0.13 -6.98
N PRO A 108 -10.91 0.61 -7.94
CA PRO A 108 -11.48 0.02 -9.14
C PRO A 108 -10.49 -0.86 -9.91
N LEU A 109 -9.21 -0.50 -9.92
CA LEU A 109 -8.14 -1.24 -10.61
C LEU A 109 -7.90 -2.64 -10.03
N PHE A 110 -8.23 -2.83 -8.75
CA PHE A 110 -8.07 -4.09 -8.01
C PHE A 110 -9.38 -4.86 -7.83
N THR A 111 -10.52 -4.31 -8.26
CA THR A 111 -11.82 -4.99 -8.12
C THR A 111 -11.92 -6.30 -8.89
N GLY A 112 -11.08 -6.52 -9.90
CA GLY A 112 -10.95 -7.80 -10.62
C GLY A 112 -9.97 -8.80 -9.99
N SER A 113 -9.16 -8.39 -9.00
CA SER A 113 -8.06 -9.19 -8.48
C SER A 113 -8.51 -10.28 -7.50
N ARG A 114 -7.92 -11.46 -7.57
CA ARG A 114 -8.14 -12.56 -6.63
C ARG A 114 -7.47 -12.26 -5.28
N LEU A 115 -7.91 -12.95 -4.23
CA LEU A 115 -7.37 -12.75 -2.88
C LEU A 115 -5.84 -12.95 -2.81
N TRP A 116 -5.33 -13.99 -3.47
CA TRP A 116 -3.88 -14.26 -3.51
C TRP A 116 -3.10 -13.20 -4.29
N GLU A 117 -3.72 -12.53 -5.26
CA GLU A 117 -3.08 -11.44 -6.02
C GLU A 117 -2.97 -10.19 -5.16
N LEU A 118 -4.01 -9.88 -4.38
CA LEU A 118 -3.94 -8.80 -3.38
C LEU A 118 -2.87 -9.10 -2.33
N ALA A 119 -2.75 -10.35 -1.90
CA ALA A 119 -1.71 -10.77 -0.96
C ALA A 119 -0.31 -10.67 -1.56
N ALA A 120 -0.14 -11.04 -2.83
CA ALA A 120 1.12 -10.88 -3.54
C ALA A 120 1.52 -9.41 -3.65
N VAL A 121 0.58 -8.50 -3.94
CA VAL A 121 0.84 -7.05 -3.99
C VAL A 121 1.28 -6.54 -2.61
N ALA A 122 0.56 -6.90 -1.54
CA ALA A 122 0.89 -6.47 -0.18
C ALA A 122 2.27 -6.96 0.28
N LEU A 123 2.60 -8.23 -0.02
CA LEU A 123 3.93 -8.78 0.26
C LEU A 123 5.02 -8.09 -0.56
N ALA A 124 4.75 -7.84 -1.84
CA ALA A 124 5.68 -7.15 -2.73
C ALA A 124 5.95 -5.71 -2.27
N ALA A 125 4.91 -4.97 -1.88
CA ALA A 125 5.01 -3.62 -1.31
C ALA A 125 5.83 -3.63 -0.02
N GLY A 126 5.45 -4.49 0.94
CA GLY A 126 6.17 -4.60 2.22
C GLY A 126 7.64 -4.97 2.05
N VAL A 127 8.00 -5.83 1.09
CA VAL A 127 9.41 -6.15 0.81
C VAL A 127 10.11 -5.04 0.05
N GLY A 128 9.53 -4.58 -1.06
CA GLY A 128 10.14 -3.64 -1.98
C GLY A 128 10.35 -2.26 -1.39
N GLU A 129 9.31 -1.71 -0.75
CA GLU A 129 9.39 -0.40 -0.14
C GLU A 129 10.29 -0.41 1.10
N GLU A 130 10.21 -1.41 1.98
CA GLU A 130 11.07 -1.42 3.17
C GLU A 130 12.54 -1.65 2.81
N LEU A 131 12.85 -2.45 1.79
CA LEU A 131 14.22 -2.53 1.24
C LEU A 131 14.73 -1.17 0.76
N LEU A 132 13.89 -0.41 0.04
CA LEU A 132 14.26 0.91 -0.45
C LEU A 132 14.41 1.92 0.68
N PHE A 133 13.41 2.07 1.53
CA PHE A 133 13.38 3.14 2.52
C PHE A 133 14.23 2.83 3.75
N ARG A 134 14.12 1.62 4.32
CA ARG A 134 14.76 1.27 5.61
C ARG A 134 16.06 0.50 5.38
N GLY A 135 16.09 -0.33 4.34
CA GLY A 135 17.28 -1.07 3.95
C GLY A 135 18.36 -0.22 3.27
N LEU A 136 17.98 0.81 2.51
CA LEU A 136 18.91 1.65 1.75
C LEU A 136 18.88 3.13 2.15
N LEU A 137 17.77 3.83 1.90
CA LEU A 137 17.75 5.31 2.00
C LEU A 137 18.03 5.82 3.41
N GLN A 138 17.48 5.17 4.44
CA GLN A 138 17.66 5.59 5.83
C GLN A 138 19.12 5.38 6.29
N PRO A 139 19.75 4.20 6.14
CA PRO A 139 21.18 4.03 6.42
C PRO A 139 22.08 4.97 5.60
N LEU A 140 21.80 5.11 4.30
CA LEU A 140 22.58 5.94 3.40
C LEU A 140 22.56 7.41 3.85
N LEU A 141 21.37 7.94 4.15
CA LEU A 141 21.23 9.31 4.64
C LEU A 141 21.82 9.47 6.05
N ALA A 142 21.74 8.44 6.89
CA ALA A 142 22.35 8.48 8.22
C ALA A 142 23.88 8.59 8.13
N SER A 143 24.49 7.92 7.15
CA SER A 143 25.95 7.94 6.92
C SER A 143 26.50 9.28 6.42
N ALA A 144 25.63 10.22 6.03
CA ALA A 144 26.03 11.56 5.60
C ALA A 144 26.34 12.51 6.77
N PHE A 145 26.05 12.11 8.02
CA PHE A 145 26.25 12.94 9.21
C PHE A 145 26.82 12.11 10.37
N GLU A 146 27.44 12.78 11.34
CA GLU A 146 27.98 12.11 12.53
C GLU A 146 26.86 11.52 13.43
N PRO A 147 27.06 10.30 13.99
CA PRO A 147 26.15 9.74 14.99
C PRO A 147 26.14 10.57 16.31
N PRO A 148 25.00 10.64 17.04
CA PRO A 148 23.70 10.04 16.74
C PRO A 148 22.81 10.92 15.83
N VAL A 149 23.26 12.14 15.49
CA VAL A 149 22.45 13.14 14.79
C VAL A 149 22.02 12.63 13.40
N GLY A 150 22.92 11.97 12.67
CA GLY A 150 22.61 11.40 11.36
C GLY A 150 21.46 10.41 11.35
N VAL A 151 21.38 9.56 12.38
CA VAL A 151 20.31 8.55 12.50
C VAL A 151 18.94 9.23 12.64
N TRP A 152 18.84 10.26 13.48
CA TRP A 152 17.58 10.98 13.69
C TRP A 152 17.18 11.82 12.48
N ILE A 153 18.14 12.49 11.81
CA ILE A 153 17.88 13.22 10.57
C ILE A 153 17.36 12.26 9.51
N ALA A 154 18.05 11.13 9.31
CA ALA A 154 17.66 10.15 8.31
C ALA A 154 16.28 9.56 8.59
N PHE A 155 16.03 9.16 9.83
CA PHE A 155 14.74 8.64 10.27
C PHE A 155 13.58 9.60 9.98
N MET A 156 13.73 10.88 10.31
CA MET A 156 12.69 11.88 10.06
C MET A 156 12.54 12.17 8.56
N ALA A 157 13.65 12.35 7.86
CA ALA A 157 13.65 12.69 6.44
C ALA A 157 13.07 11.57 5.57
N THR A 158 13.48 10.31 5.77
CA THR A 158 12.94 9.18 4.99
C THR A 158 11.46 8.94 5.28
N SER A 159 11.00 9.22 6.51
CA SER A 159 9.58 9.14 6.85
C SER A 159 8.75 10.20 6.12
N VAL A 160 9.26 11.43 6.02
CA VAL A 160 8.60 12.50 5.23
C VAL A 160 8.61 12.16 3.75
N ILE A 161 9.74 11.71 3.20
CA ILE A 161 9.85 11.29 1.79
C ILE A 161 8.85 10.16 1.51
N PHE A 162 8.74 9.17 2.41
CA PHE A 162 7.75 8.09 2.29
C PHE A 162 6.33 8.66 2.18
N GLY A 163 5.96 9.60 3.05
CA GLY A 163 4.65 10.25 2.97
C GLY A 163 4.42 11.05 1.68
N LEU A 164 5.45 11.70 1.14
CA LEU A 164 5.39 12.43 -0.12
C LEU A 164 5.26 11.49 -1.33
N CYS A 165 5.90 10.32 -1.31
CA CYS A 165 5.72 9.29 -2.33
C CYS A 165 4.29 8.73 -2.34
N HIS A 166 3.60 8.79 -1.20
CA HIS A 166 2.21 8.34 -1.02
C HIS A 166 1.20 9.48 -1.19
N TRP A 167 1.44 10.45 -2.08
CA TRP A 167 0.58 11.61 -2.19
C TRP A 167 -0.73 11.33 -2.95
N LEU A 168 -1.77 10.89 -2.23
CA LEU A 168 -3.14 10.80 -2.74
C LEU A 168 -3.96 12.05 -2.40
N THR A 169 -3.83 12.49 -1.14
CA THR A 169 -4.35 13.75 -0.60
C THR A 169 -3.35 14.22 0.46
N PRO A 170 -3.36 15.51 0.86
CA PRO A 170 -2.48 15.97 1.94
C PRO A 170 -2.65 15.17 3.25
N THR A 171 -3.89 14.82 3.60
CA THR A 171 -4.17 14.01 4.80
C THR A 171 -3.63 12.59 4.68
N TYR A 172 -3.70 11.99 3.49
CA TYR A 172 -3.13 10.66 3.25
C TYR A 172 -1.60 10.69 3.33
N ALA A 173 -0.95 11.73 2.77
CA ALA A 173 0.50 11.93 2.88
C ALA A 173 0.96 12.10 4.34
N VAL A 174 0.18 12.78 5.19
CA VAL A 174 0.45 12.88 6.63
C VAL A 174 0.33 11.52 7.30
N PHE A 175 -0.73 10.74 7.04
CA PHE A 175 -0.84 9.38 7.60
C PHE A 175 0.29 8.48 7.13
N ALA A 176 0.68 8.54 5.86
CA ALA A 176 1.81 7.81 5.32
C ALA A 176 3.13 8.26 5.96
N THR A 177 3.32 9.55 6.25
CA THR A 177 4.49 10.05 7.02
C THR A 177 4.52 9.46 8.43
N LEU A 178 3.39 9.42 9.12
CA LEU A 178 3.28 8.83 10.47
C LEU A 178 3.54 7.32 10.44
N LEU A 179 3.05 6.62 9.42
CA LEU A 179 3.39 5.23 9.17
C LEU A 179 4.88 5.07 8.91
N GLY A 180 5.44 6.02 8.15
CA GLY A 180 6.86 6.15 7.86
C GLY A 180 7.71 6.17 9.11
N LEU A 181 7.34 7.04 10.06
CA LEU A 181 7.96 7.19 11.38
C LEU A 181 7.79 5.92 12.21
N TYR A 182 6.62 5.31 12.17
CA TYR A 182 6.37 4.10 12.95
C TYR A 182 7.24 2.93 12.48
N LEU A 183 7.29 2.67 11.17
CA LEU A 183 8.10 1.59 10.58
C LEU A 183 9.60 1.88 10.67
N GLY A 184 10.02 3.13 10.50
CA GLY A 184 11.42 3.53 10.69
C GLY A 184 11.87 3.38 12.15
N GLY A 185 10.99 3.67 13.12
CA GLY A 185 11.27 3.45 14.54
C GLY A 185 11.31 1.98 14.90
N LEU A 186 10.40 1.17 14.34
CA LEU A 186 10.42 -0.29 14.47
C LEU A 186 11.74 -0.87 13.94
N PHE A 187 12.23 -0.38 12.80
CA PHE A 187 13.52 -0.77 12.25
C PHE A 187 14.67 -0.42 13.20
N LEU A 188 14.73 0.82 13.70
CA LEU A 188 15.78 1.25 14.63
C LEU A 188 15.77 0.49 15.96
N TRP A 189 14.60 0.07 16.43
CA TRP A 189 14.46 -0.67 17.69
C TRP A 189 14.83 -2.14 17.55
N THR A 190 14.42 -2.77 16.45
CA THR A 190 14.65 -4.21 16.23
C THR A 190 15.99 -4.51 15.59
N ASP A 191 16.61 -3.51 14.94
CA ASP A 191 17.80 -3.65 14.11
C ASP A 191 17.67 -4.80 13.09
N ASN A 192 16.46 -5.02 12.59
CA ASN A 192 16.15 -6.12 11.69
C ASN A 192 15.04 -5.73 10.73
N LEU A 193 15.33 -5.78 9.43
CA LEU A 193 14.41 -5.33 8.39
C LEU A 193 13.17 -6.22 8.26
N LEU A 194 13.20 -7.46 8.74
CA LEU A 194 12.02 -8.35 8.72
C LEU A 194 10.88 -7.82 9.58
N ALA A 195 11.16 -7.06 10.63
CA ALA A 195 10.13 -6.46 11.48
C ALA A 195 9.26 -5.44 10.72
N PRO A 196 9.81 -4.36 10.13
CA PRO A 196 9.02 -3.43 9.32
C PRO A 196 8.44 -4.09 8.06
N ILE A 197 9.15 -5.01 7.39
CA ILE A 197 8.59 -5.76 6.23
C ILE A 197 7.30 -6.48 6.63
N THR A 198 7.34 -7.22 7.75
CA THR A 198 6.18 -7.99 8.21
C THR A 198 5.04 -7.06 8.62
N ALA A 199 5.34 -5.99 9.37
CA ALA A 199 4.34 -5.04 9.82
C ALA A 199 3.63 -4.34 8.64
N HIS A 200 4.42 -3.88 7.65
CA HIS A 200 3.92 -3.20 6.46
C HIS A 200 3.08 -4.15 5.59
N ALA A 201 3.62 -5.33 5.25
CA ALA A 201 2.90 -6.30 4.42
C ALA A 201 1.57 -6.75 5.04
N LEU A 202 1.52 -6.96 6.36
CA LEU A 202 0.29 -7.34 7.05
C LEU A 202 -0.74 -6.19 7.07
N TYR A 203 -0.28 -4.96 7.30
CA TYR A 203 -1.14 -3.79 7.24
C TYR A 203 -1.79 -3.64 5.86
N ASP A 204 -0.99 -3.70 4.79
CA ASP A 204 -1.45 -3.56 3.42
C ASP A 204 -2.36 -4.69 3.00
N LEU A 205 -2.04 -5.94 3.38
CA LEU A 205 -2.85 -7.11 3.08
C LEU A 205 -4.28 -6.91 3.60
N VAL A 206 -4.42 -6.57 4.88
CA VAL A 206 -5.73 -6.39 5.50
C VAL A 206 -6.44 -5.15 4.93
N ALA A 207 -5.73 -4.04 4.77
CA ALA A 207 -6.29 -2.80 4.24
C ALA A 207 -6.81 -2.98 2.81
N LEU A 208 -6.02 -3.56 1.90
CA LEU A 208 -6.39 -3.81 0.51
C LEU A 208 -7.59 -4.76 0.42
N ILE A 209 -7.56 -5.90 1.12
CA ILE A 209 -8.68 -6.85 1.13
C ILE A 209 -9.95 -6.17 1.61
N TYR A 210 -9.89 -5.47 2.75
CA TYR A 210 -11.04 -4.79 3.33
C TYR A 210 -11.62 -3.75 2.37
N LEU A 211 -10.78 -2.88 1.80
CA LEU A 211 -11.21 -1.79 0.93
C LEU A 211 -11.78 -2.30 -0.41
N VAL A 212 -11.12 -3.27 -1.04
CA VAL A 212 -11.59 -3.87 -2.29
C VAL A 212 -12.92 -4.60 -2.07
N GLN A 213 -13.05 -5.39 -0.99
CA GLN A 213 -14.30 -6.10 -0.69
C GLN A 213 -15.42 -5.12 -0.35
N ARG A 214 -15.12 -4.04 0.39
CA ARG A 214 -16.09 -2.97 0.67
C ARG A 214 -16.65 -2.37 -0.62
N LEU A 215 -15.79 -2.06 -1.59
CA LEU A 215 -16.20 -1.49 -2.87
C LEU A 215 -17.00 -2.49 -3.72
N ARG A 216 -16.58 -3.76 -3.79
CA ARG A 216 -17.33 -4.84 -4.44
C ARG A 216 -18.75 -4.95 -3.88
N ASN A 217 -18.86 -5.03 -2.55
CA ASN A 217 -20.15 -5.13 -1.86
C ASN A 217 -21.03 -3.90 -2.10
N ARG A 218 -20.45 -2.70 -2.15
CA ARG A 218 -21.18 -1.46 -2.48
C ARG A 218 -21.76 -1.51 -3.91
N ARG A 219 -20.94 -1.88 -4.90
CA ARG A 219 -21.38 -1.97 -6.31
C ARG A 219 -22.47 -3.04 -6.51
N ALA A 220 -22.32 -4.20 -5.88
CA ALA A 220 -23.32 -5.27 -5.94
C ALA A 220 -24.68 -4.83 -5.39
N ARG A 221 -24.70 -4.08 -4.29
CA ARG A 221 -25.95 -3.53 -3.72
C ARG A 221 -26.62 -2.52 -4.65
N CYS A 222 -25.86 -1.58 -5.23
CA CYS A 222 -26.43 -0.61 -6.17
C CYS A 222 -27.01 -1.28 -7.43
N ALA A 223 -26.36 -2.33 -7.94
CA ALA A 223 -26.88 -3.10 -9.07
C ALA A 223 -28.20 -3.82 -8.73
N ALA A 224 -28.32 -4.37 -7.51
CA ALA A 224 -29.54 -5.03 -7.05
C ALA A 224 -30.72 -4.05 -6.88
N THR A 225 -30.47 -2.81 -6.43
CA THR A 225 -31.53 -1.79 -6.25
C THR A 225 -32.00 -1.15 -7.56
N HIS A 226 -31.21 -1.23 -8.63
CA HIS A 226 -31.51 -0.63 -9.94
C HIS A 226 -31.80 -1.67 -11.04
N SER A 227 -32.03 -2.93 -10.69
CA SER A 227 -32.50 -3.94 -11.66
C SER A 227 -33.95 -3.60 -12.06
N PRO A 228 -34.28 -3.51 -13.37
CA PRO A 228 -35.65 -3.27 -13.79
C PRO A 228 -36.56 -4.36 -13.23
N LEU A 229 -37.70 -3.97 -12.64
CA LEU A 229 -38.77 -4.92 -12.31
C LEU A 229 -39.03 -5.79 -13.55
N PRO A 230 -39.13 -7.13 -13.41
CA PRO A 230 -39.49 -7.97 -14.55
C PRO A 230 -40.78 -7.39 -15.13
N ALA A 231 -40.75 -7.07 -16.42
CA ALA A 231 -41.92 -6.61 -17.15
C ALA A 231 -43.06 -7.57 -16.80
N GLN A 232 -44.12 -7.04 -16.16
CA GLN A 232 -45.35 -7.80 -16.00
C GLN A 232 -45.74 -8.22 -17.41
N ILE A 233 -45.62 -9.51 -17.67
CA ILE A 233 -46.10 -10.10 -18.91
C ILE A 233 -47.61 -9.95 -18.79
N ASP A 234 -48.16 -8.95 -19.48
CA ASP A 234 -49.60 -8.80 -19.67
C ASP A 234 -50.09 -10.09 -20.33
N GLN A 235 -50.61 -11.00 -19.50
CA GLN A 235 -51.32 -12.18 -19.95
C GLN A 235 -52.73 -11.73 -20.34
N GLU A 236 -52.91 -11.28 -21.58
CA GLU A 236 -54.21 -11.32 -22.27
C GLU A 236 -54.23 -12.55 -23.19
N PRO A 237 -55.25 -13.38 -23.03
CA PRO A 237 -56.18 -13.55 -24.14
C PRO A 237 -57.65 -13.33 -23.77
#